data_AF-A0A353J8X7-F1
#
_entry.id   AF-A0A353J8X7-F1
#
_cell.length_a   1.000
_cell.length_b   1.000
_cell.length_c   1.000
_cell.angle_alpha   90.00
_cell.angle_beta   90.00
_cell.angle_gamma   90.00
#
_symmetry.space_group_name_H-M   'P 1'
#
loop_
_entity.id
_entity.type
_entity.pdbx_description
1 polymer ?
#
loop_
_entity_poly.entity_id
_entity_poly.type
_entity_poly.pdbx_seq_one_letter_code
_entity_poly.pdbx_strand_id
1 'polypeptide(L)'
;MDGKTERLFAVKASNRQKKRQWPTASGELNSYPMYTMPNSKGKPIVPYKPGKFPTGNWKITAFEKNGTEEYGPYKIRTNAIRNVTGYKAKKDDNKILIDWEEIKNDKSENEVFEDGHLLIHGGTGKIVENLSEVEKLDARKGTNDYMGTTLGCIRICNLDVYLIVDVLSNYLNVKGNIELEVK
;
A
#
# COMPACT_ATOMS: atom_id res chain seq x y z
N MET A 1 -36.66 7.45 9.60
CA MET A 1 -36.35 6.95 8.26
C MET A 1 -34.96 6.36 8.35
N ASP A 2 -34.89 5.08 8.69
CA ASP A 2 -33.62 4.39 8.93
C ASP A 2 -33.09 3.87 7.61
N GLY A 3 -32.61 4.82 6.79
CA GLY A 3 -31.89 4.50 5.57
C GLY A 3 -30.56 3.88 5.96
N LYS A 4 -30.49 2.55 6.05
CA LYS A 4 -29.21 1.85 5.98
C LYS A 4 -28.53 2.34 4.71
N THR A 5 -27.44 3.07 4.86
CA THR A 5 -26.50 3.40 3.79
C THR A 5 -25.81 2.11 3.36
N GLU A 6 -26.55 1.16 2.79
CA GLU A 6 -25.99 -0.06 2.23
C GLU A 6 -25.17 0.33 0.99
N ARG A 7 -23.87 0.55 1.23
CA ARG A 7 -22.78 0.56 0.23
C ARG A 7 -23.03 1.50 -0.96
N LEU A 8 -22.99 2.81 -0.71
CA LEU A 8 -23.01 3.85 -1.75
C LEU A 8 -21.98 3.62 -2.88
N PHE A 9 -20.85 2.97 -2.60
CA PHE A 9 -19.85 2.58 -3.59
C PHE A 9 -19.27 1.20 -3.24
N ALA A 10 -19.43 0.22 -4.14
CA ALA A 10 -18.75 -1.07 -4.07
C ALA A 10 -17.76 -1.16 -5.25
N VAL A 11 -16.46 -1.17 -4.95
CA VAL A 11 -15.40 -1.22 -5.95
C VAL A 11 -14.75 -2.59 -5.97
N LYS A 12 -14.38 -3.06 -7.16
CA LYS A 12 -13.57 -4.27 -7.29
C LYS A 12 -12.17 -3.94 -6.81
N ALA A 13 -11.67 -4.75 -5.87
CA ALA A 13 -10.41 -4.52 -5.20
C ALA A 13 -9.57 -5.80 -5.15
N SER A 14 -8.25 -5.64 -5.17
CA SER A 14 -7.27 -6.72 -5.00
C SER A 14 -6.24 -6.31 -3.96
N ASN A 15 -5.86 -7.25 -3.10
CA ASN A 15 -4.69 -7.11 -2.22
C ASN A 15 -3.63 -8.19 -2.54
N ARG A 16 -3.60 -8.67 -3.79
CA ARG A 16 -2.61 -9.66 -4.25
C ARG A 16 -1.21 -9.18 -3.93
N GLN A 17 -0.43 -10.04 -3.28
CA GLN A 17 0.91 -9.69 -2.82
C GLN A 17 1.97 -10.03 -3.84
N LYS A 18 2.88 -9.08 -4.08
CA LYS A 18 4.06 -9.30 -4.92
C LYS A 18 4.99 -10.19 -4.12
N LYS A 19 5.46 -11.27 -4.73
CA LYS A 19 6.51 -12.08 -4.12
C LYS A 19 7.76 -11.20 -4.00
N ARG A 20 8.12 -10.85 -2.78
CA ARG A 20 9.36 -10.15 -2.48
C ARG A 20 10.51 -11.13 -2.49
N GLN A 21 11.66 -10.60 -2.86
CA GLN A 21 12.90 -11.33 -2.91
C GLN A 21 13.55 -11.29 -1.52
N TRP A 22 13.82 -10.13 -0.93
CA TRP A 22 14.29 -10.00 0.47
C TRP A 22 13.27 -9.31 1.38
N PRO A 23 13.25 -9.60 2.70
CA PRO A 23 14.17 -10.46 3.46
C PRO A 23 13.84 -11.97 3.44
N THR A 24 13.18 -12.48 2.40
CA THR A 24 12.83 -13.92 2.29
C THR A 24 13.91 -14.74 1.59
N ALA A 25 13.96 -16.06 1.83
CA ALA A 25 14.95 -16.97 1.23
C ALA A 25 14.92 -17.06 -0.31
N SER A 26 13.89 -16.55 -0.98
CA SER A 26 13.76 -16.56 -2.45
C SER A 26 14.32 -15.31 -3.14
N GLY A 27 15.24 -14.58 -2.49
CA GLY A 27 15.70 -13.28 -2.96
C GLY A 27 16.92 -13.27 -3.87
N GLU A 28 17.00 -12.27 -4.76
CA GLU A 28 18.23 -11.96 -5.49
C GLU A 28 19.03 -10.91 -4.73
N LEU A 29 20.34 -11.14 -4.53
CA LEU A 29 21.26 -10.29 -3.74
C LEU A 29 21.23 -8.80 -4.12
N ASN A 30 20.85 -8.46 -5.36
CA ASN A 30 20.79 -7.08 -5.85
C ASN A 30 19.46 -6.36 -5.55
N SER A 31 18.47 -7.02 -4.93
CA SER A 31 17.20 -6.39 -4.58
C SER A 31 17.25 -5.72 -3.20
N TYR A 32 16.80 -4.46 -3.13
CA TYR A 32 16.79 -3.70 -1.87
C TYR A 32 15.65 -4.15 -0.96
N PRO A 33 15.88 -4.37 0.36
CA PRO A 33 14.81 -4.70 1.31
C PRO A 33 13.79 -3.56 1.45
N MET A 34 12.55 -3.89 1.84
CA MET A 34 11.63 -2.87 2.35
C MET A 34 11.95 -2.60 3.80
N TYR A 35 11.79 -1.35 4.19
CA TYR A 35 11.98 -0.91 5.56
C TYR A 35 10.65 -0.48 6.14
N THR A 36 10.42 -0.79 7.41
CA THR A 36 9.28 -0.27 8.17
C THR A 36 9.33 1.26 8.20
N MET A 37 8.21 1.89 8.49
CA MET A 37 8.20 3.33 8.68
C MET A 37 8.74 3.68 10.08
N PRO A 38 9.38 4.86 10.23
CA PRO A 38 9.60 5.41 11.56
C PRO A 38 8.25 5.60 12.24
N ASN A 39 8.11 5.10 13.47
CA ASN A 39 6.90 5.26 14.25
C ASN A 39 7.08 6.32 15.35
N SER A 40 5.97 6.82 15.85
CA SER A 40 5.95 7.83 16.93
C SER A 40 6.51 7.31 18.25
N LYS A 41 6.72 5.99 18.37
CA LYS A 41 7.24 5.31 19.56
C LYS A 41 8.77 5.18 19.54
N GLY A 42 9.44 5.75 18.54
CA GLY A 42 10.91 5.75 18.44
C GLY A 42 11.53 4.39 18.14
N LYS A 43 10.75 3.41 17.63
CA LYS A 43 11.31 2.13 17.21
C LYS A 43 12.23 2.32 16.00
N PRO A 44 13.29 1.50 15.88
CA PRO A 44 14.17 1.56 14.72
C PRO A 44 13.42 1.17 13.44
N ILE A 45 13.83 1.77 12.34
CA ILE A 45 13.43 1.39 10.99
C ILE A 45 14.16 0.10 10.63
N VAL A 46 13.42 -0.97 10.34
CA VAL A 46 14.00 -2.29 10.10
C VAL A 46 13.51 -2.90 8.80
N PRO A 47 14.34 -3.71 8.12
CA PRO A 47 13.92 -4.56 7.03
C PRO A 47 12.75 -5.46 7.42
N TYR A 48 11.76 -5.62 6.54
CA TYR A 48 10.61 -6.48 6.80
C TYR A 48 10.04 -7.11 5.53
N LYS A 49 9.26 -8.18 5.74
CA LYS A 49 8.46 -8.79 4.69
C LYS A 49 7.05 -8.17 4.69
N PRO A 50 6.65 -7.47 3.61
CA PRO A 50 5.29 -6.96 3.51
C PRO A 50 4.24 -8.08 3.50
N GLY A 51 3.17 -7.87 4.27
CA GLY A 51 1.98 -8.72 4.29
C GLY A 51 0.87 -8.21 3.37
N LYS A 52 -0.36 -8.69 3.57
CA LYS A 52 -1.54 -8.07 2.95
C LYS A 52 -1.92 -6.76 3.65
N PHE A 53 -2.78 -5.97 3.01
CA PHE A 53 -3.47 -4.87 3.68
C PHE A 53 -4.25 -5.44 4.89
N PRO A 54 -4.15 -4.85 6.09
CA PRO A 54 -4.76 -5.42 7.28
C PRO A 54 -6.27 -5.28 7.25
N THR A 55 -6.97 -6.35 7.64
CA THR A 55 -8.41 -6.32 7.92
C THR A 55 -8.70 -5.40 9.10
N GLY A 56 -9.83 -4.69 9.07
CA GLY A 56 -10.23 -3.81 10.16
C GLY A 56 -10.87 -2.51 9.67
N ASN A 57 -11.04 -1.59 10.62
CA ASN A 57 -11.59 -0.25 10.38
C ASN A 57 -10.46 0.77 10.34
N TRP A 58 -10.34 1.45 9.21
CA TRP A 58 -9.31 2.42 8.90
C TRP A 58 -9.93 3.72 8.41
N LYS A 59 -9.10 4.70 8.11
CA LYS A 59 -9.50 6.01 7.60
C LYS A 59 -8.74 6.35 6.34
N ILE A 60 -9.45 6.85 5.33
CA ILE A 60 -8.85 7.60 4.22
C ILE A 60 -8.60 9.03 4.72
N THR A 61 -7.38 9.53 4.50
CA THR A 61 -6.91 10.80 5.05
C THR A 61 -6.54 11.83 4.00
N ALA A 62 -6.21 11.41 2.77
CA ALA A 62 -5.86 12.30 1.68
C ALA A 62 -6.01 11.63 0.31
N PHE A 63 -6.20 12.46 -0.72
CA PHE A 63 -6.09 12.07 -2.12
C PHE A 63 -4.91 12.81 -2.75
N GLU A 64 -3.89 12.08 -3.19
CA GLU A 64 -2.68 12.66 -3.78
C GLU A 64 -2.58 12.29 -5.26
N LYS A 65 -2.44 13.28 -6.14
CA LYS A 65 -2.15 13.02 -7.56
C LYS A 65 -0.85 12.25 -7.67
N ASN A 66 -0.85 11.22 -8.53
CA ASN A 66 0.34 10.43 -8.78
C ASN A 66 0.80 10.56 -10.22
N GLY A 67 2.10 10.85 -10.40
CA GLY A 67 2.76 10.97 -11.70
C GLY A 67 3.65 9.78 -12.04
N THR A 68 3.43 8.62 -11.42
CA THR A 68 4.20 7.40 -11.73
C THR A 68 3.28 6.31 -12.25
N GLU A 69 3.83 5.40 -13.06
CA GLU A 69 3.02 4.34 -13.65
C GLU A 69 2.49 3.36 -12.59
N GLU A 70 3.21 3.16 -11.46
CA GLU A 70 2.92 2.09 -10.48
C GLU A 70 1.59 2.26 -9.70
N TYR A 71 1.20 3.50 -9.39
CA TYR A 71 0.06 3.77 -8.50
C TYR A 71 -1.19 4.27 -9.23
N GLY A 72 -1.18 4.27 -10.58
CA GLY A 72 -2.25 4.85 -11.36
C GLY A 72 -2.40 6.37 -11.10
N PRO A 73 -3.60 6.94 -11.24
CA PRO A 73 -3.80 8.40 -11.30
C PRO A 73 -3.69 9.09 -9.93
N TYR A 74 -4.03 8.39 -8.84
CA TYR A 74 -3.97 8.93 -7.48
C TYR A 74 -3.52 7.86 -6.48
N LYS A 75 -2.85 8.32 -5.43
CA LYS A 75 -2.65 7.59 -4.19
C LYS A 75 -3.73 8.02 -3.21
N ILE A 76 -4.58 7.08 -2.80
CA ILE A 76 -5.56 7.29 -1.73
C ILE A 76 -4.88 6.88 -0.43
N ARG A 77 -4.55 7.88 0.40
CA ARG A 77 -3.81 7.71 1.66
C ARG A 77 -4.74 7.14 2.72
N THR A 78 -4.23 6.17 3.49
CA THR A 78 -4.93 5.63 4.65
C THR A 78 -4.08 5.75 5.90
N ASN A 79 -4.71 5.71 7.07
CA ASN A 79 -4.03 5.56 8.36
C ASN A 79 -3.83 4.08 8.75
N ALA A 80 -3.96 3.14 7.79
CA ALA A 80 -3.85 1.73 8.10
C ALA A 80 -2.44 1.35 8.53
N ILE A 81 -2.37 0.61 9.64
CA ILE A 81 -1.13 0.09 10.21
C ILE A 81 -1.29 -1.42 10.36
N ARG A 82 -0.23 -2.15 10.04
CA ARG A 82 -0.10 -3.56 10.37
C ARG A 82 1.13 -3.82 11.21
N ASN A 83 1.10 -4.93 11.92
CA ASN A 83 2.20 -5.44 12.70
C ASN A 83 3.00 -6.43 11.86
N VAL A 84 4.32 -6.24 11.75
CA VAL A 84 5.23 -7.06 10.95
C VAL A 84 6.43 -7.51 11.78
N THR A 85 6.98 -8.67 11.44
CA THR A 85 8.27 -9.12 11.99
C THR A 85 9.41 -8.39 11.30
N GLY A 86 10.32 -7.83 12.09
CA GLY A 86 11.53 -7.17 11.61
C GLY A 86 12.67 -8.16 11.39
N TYR A 87 13.57 -7.81 10.47
CA TYR A 87 14.74 -8.60 10.12
C TYR A 87 16.01 -7.74 10.23
N LYS A 88 17.13 -8.38 10.55
CA LYS A 88 18.47 -7.81 10.46
C LYS A 88 19.33 -8.63 9.50
N ALA A 89 20.29 -7.96 8.86
CA ALA A 89 21.18 -8.59 7.91
C ALA A 89 22.18 -9.50 8.63
N LYS A 90 22.23 -10.77 8.24
CA LYS A 90 23.30 -11.70 8.63
C LYS A 90 24.42 -11.61 7.60
N LYS A 91 25.62 -11.31 8.07
CA LYS A 91 26.80 -11.10 7.22
C LYS A 91 27.91 -12.08 7.57
N ASP A 92 28.73 -12.42 6.58
CA ASP A 92 29.98 -13.14 6.81
C ASP A 92 31.07 -12.22 7.38
N ASP A 93 32.26 -12.77 7.63
CA ASP A 93 33.42 -12.03 8.16
C ASP A 93 33.88 -10.90 7.22
N ASN A 94 33.57 -11.00 5.92
CA ASN A 94 33.85 -9.99 4.91
C ASN A 94 32.73 -8.94 4.79
N LYS A 95 31.74 -8.95 5.69
CA LYS A 95 30.57 -8.06 5.70
C LYS A 95 29.65 -8.23 4.49
N ILE A 96 29.72 -9.36 3.79
CA ILE A 96 28.85 -9.72 2.67
C ILE A 96 27.54 -10.25 3.25
N LEU A 97 26.40 -9.78 2.72
CA LEU A 97 25.08 -10.29 3.10
C LEU A 97 24.94 -11.76 2.69
N ILE A 98 24.74 -12.64 3.66
CA ILE A 98 24.55 -14.08 3.42
C ILE A 98 23.13 -14.55 3.74
N ASP A 99 22.43 -13.86 4.65
CA ASP A 99 21.04 -14.19 5.01
C ASP A 99 20.36 -13.04 5.76
N TRP A 100 19.09 -13.23 6.11
CA TRP A 100 18.32 -12.37 7.00
C TRP A 100 17.87 -13.14 8.23
N GLU A 101 18.04 -12.55 9.41
CA GLU A 101 17.59 -13.16 10.66
C GLU A 101 16.47 -12.31 11.30
N GLU A 102 15.43 -12.97 11.81
CA GLU A 102 14.34 -12.32 12.52
C GLU A 102 14.88 -11.65 13.80
N ILE A 103 14.45 -10.42 14.05
CA ILE A 103 14.79 -9.70 15.27
C ILE A 103 13.99 -10.32 16.42
N LYS A 104 14.68 -10.70 17.50
CA LYS A 104 14.08 -11.26 18.71
C LYS A 104 14.11 -10.25 19.85
N ASN A 105 13.08 -10.27 20.70
CA ASN A 105 13.06 -9.53 21.96
C ASN A 105 13.84 -10.29 23.06
N ASP A 106 13.91 -9.71 24.26
CA ASP A 106 14.60 -10.31 25.42
C ASP A 106 14.04 -11.68 25.86
N LYS A 107 12.83 -12.02 25.41
CA LYS A 107 12.17 -13.31 25.66
C LYS A 107 12.40 -14.31 24.53
N SER A 108 13.27 -14.00 23.57
CA SER A 108 13.52 -14.81 22.36
C SER A 108 12.30 -14.98 21.44
N GLU A 109 11.29 -14.10 21.57
CA GLU A 109 10.13 -14.04 20.68
C GLU A 109 10.38 -13.05 19.54
N ASN A 110 9.65 -13.19 18.42
CA ASN A 110 9.77 -12.25 17.31
C ASN A 110 9.35 -10.85 17.72
N GLU A 111 10.24 -9.88 17.54
CA GLU A 111 9.89 -8.49 17.75
C GLU A 111 8.97 -8.00 16.62
N VAL A 112 7.93 -7.28 17.03
CA VAL A 112 6.91 -6.73 16.15
C VAL A 112 7.13 -5.24 15.95
N PHE A 113 7.00 -4.81 14.70
CA PHE A 113 7.17 -3.44 14.22
C PHE A 113 5.89 -2.98 13.51
N GLU A 114 5.65 -1.67 13.55
CA GLU A 114 4.54 -1.05 12.83
C GLU A 114 4.95 -0.77 11.39
N ASP A 115 4.13 -1.19 10.45
CA ASP A 115 4.24 -0.88 9.04
C ASP A 115 2.99 -0.13 8.57
N GLY A 116 3.19 1.06 8.01
CA GLY A 116 2.13 2.00 7.64
C GLY A 116 2.22 2.42 6.18
N HIS A 117 1.63 3.58 5.86
CA HIS A 117 1.60 4.16 4.50
C HIS A 117 0.92 3.25 3.46
N LEU A 118 0.05 2.35 3.92
CA LEU A 118 -0.72 1.48 3.05
C LEU A 118 -1.74 2.31 2.27
N LEU A 119 -1.78 2.09 0.96
CA LEU A 119 -2.58 2.89 0.03
C LEU A 119 -3.73 2.07 -0.54
N ILE A 120 -4.77 2.79 -0.97
CA ILE A 120 -5.63 2.32 -2.05
C ILE A 120 -5.18 3.06 -3.31
N HIS A 121 -4.97 2.34 -4.41
CA HIS A 121 -4.48 2.97 -5.64
C HIS A 121 -4.91 2.22 -6.90
N GLY A 122 -4.65 2.82 -8.05
CA GLY A 122 -5.02 2.28 -9.36
C GLY A 122 -4.06 1.20 -9.88
N GLY A 123 -4.37 0.67 -11.07
CA GLY A 123 -3.49 -0.24 -11.81
C GLY A 123 -2.34 0.48 -12.53
N THR A 124 -1.35 -0.30 -12.96
CA THR A 124 -0.18 0.24 -13.67
C THR A 124 -0.56 0.77 -15.04
N GLY A 125 -0.24 2.02 -15.39
CA GLY A 125 -0.62 2.56 -16.70
C GLY A 125 0.30 3.65 -17.26
N LYS A 126 0.40 3.68 -18.58
CA LYS A 126 1.17 4.68 -19.34
C LYS A 126 0.62 6.08 -19.06
N ILE A 127 1.49 6.98 -18.64
CA ILE A 127 1.15 8.40 -18.53
C ILE A 127 1.22 8.99 -19.93
N VAL A 128 0.08 9.43 -20.46
CA VAL A 128 0.01 10.13 -21.74
C VAL A 128 -0.26 11.60 -21.45
N GLU A 129 0.75 12.44 -21.68
CA GLU A 129 0.73 13.86 -21.29
C GLU A 129 -0.05 14.75 -22.27
N ASN A 130 -0.16 14.32 -23.54
CA ASN A 130 -0.77 15.08 -24.63
C ASN A 130 -2.18 14.59 -25.01
N LEU A 131 -3.05 14.44 -24.01
CA LEU A 131 -4.45 14.06 -24.20
C LEU A 131 -5.36 15.03 -23.45
N SER A 132 -6.58 15.25 -23.94
CA SER A 132 -7.63 15.89 -23.16
C SER A 132 -7.97 15.04 -21.91
N GLU A 133 -8.64 15.62 -20.91
CA GLU A 133 -8.98 14.88 -19.69
C GLU A 133 -9.88 13.65 -19.96
N VAL A 134 -10.77 13.74 -20.96
CA VAL A 134 -11.63 12.62 -21.37
C VAL A 134 -10.81 11.50 -22.02
N GLU A 135 -9.90 11.86 -22.93
CA GLU A 135 -9.00 10.89 -23.57
C GLU A 135 -8.02 10.26 -22.58
N LYS A 136 -7.53 11.03 -21.59
CA LYS A 136 -6.74 10.48 -20.47
C LYS A 136 -7.56 9.46 -19.67
N LEU A 137 -8.83 9.74 -19.42
CA LEU A 137 -9.72 8.83 -18.70
C LEU A 137 -9.90 7.53 -19.48
N ASP A 138 -10.17 7.59 -20.78
CA ASP A 138 -10.36 6.42 -21.64
C ASP A 138 -9.06 5.61 -21.83
N ALA A 139 -7.92 6.26 -22.03
CA ALA A 139 -6.62 5.59 -22.06
C ALA A 139 -6.30 4.88 -20.72
N ARG A 140 -6.74 5.46 -19.59
CA ARG A 140 -6.54 4.88 -18.26
C ARG A 140 -7.53 3.76 -17.91
N LYS A 141 -8.70 3.69 -18.57
CA LYS A 141 -9.61 2.53 -18.47
C LYS A 141 -8.97 1.25 -19.03
N GLY A 142 -8.15 1.37 -20.08
CA GLY A 142 -7.48 0.22 -20.73
C GLY A 142 -6.23 -0.31 -19.98
N THR A 143 -5.63 0.48 -19.10
CA THR A 143 -4.40 0.12 -18.34
C THR A 143 -4.70 -0.47 -16.96
N ASN A 144 -5.90 -1.01 -16.80
CA ASN A 144 -6.52 -1.25 -15.52
C ASN A 144 -6.21 -2.63 -14.90
N ASP A 145 -4.92 -2.94 -14.71
CA ASP A 145 -4.52 -4.16 -13.99
C ASP A 145 -4.72 -4.02 -12.47
N TYR A 146 -6.00 -3.93 -12.06
CA TYR A 146 -6.39 -3.93 -10.65
C TYR A 146 -6.09 -5.27 -9.98
N MET A 147 -5.88 -6.35 -10.74
CA MET A 147 -5.50 -7.67 -10.24
C MET A 147 -3.98 -7.88 -10.15
N GLY A 148 -3.20 -6.85 -10.45
CA GLY A 148 -1.76 -6.85 -10.28
C GLY A 148 -1.36 -6.93 -8.80
N THR A 149 -0.11 -7.30 -8.57
CA THR A 149 0.42 -7.50 -7.22
C THR A 149 0.96 -6.21 -6.60
N THR A 150 0.80 -6.04 -5.28
CA THR A 150 1.30 -4.89 -4.49
C THR A 150 2.27 -5.33 -3.40
N LEU A 151 2.89 -4.38 -2.70
CA LEU A 151 3.68 -4.61 -1.49
C LEU A 151 2.87 -4.40 -0.20
N GLY A 152 1.55 -4.59 -0.26
CA GLY A 152 0.65 -4.46 0.89
C GLY A 152 -0.53 -3.51 0.67
N CYS A 153 -0.53 -2.76 -0.43
CA CYS A 153 -1.62 -1.87 -0.81
C CYS A 153 -2.84 -2.62 -1.37
N ILE A 154 -3.97 -1.93 -1.43
CA ILE A 154 -5.15 -2.35 -2.18
C ILE A 154 -5.10 -1.69 -3.57
N ARG A 155 -5.29 -2.50 -4.62
CA ARG A 155 -5.49 -2.03 -5.99
C ARG A 155 -6.96 -2.05 -6.35
N ILE A 156 -7.43 -0.97 -6.97
CA ILE A 156 -8.76 -0.82 -7.55
C ILE A 156 -8.65 -0.32 -8.98
N CYS A 157 -9.79 -0.17 -9.65
CA CYS A 157 -9.75 0.30 -11.03
C CYS A 157 -9.32 1.76 -11.14
N ASN A 158 -8.54 2.14 -12.16
CA ASN A 158 -8.18 3.55 -12.39
C ASN A 158 -9.41 4.46 -12.51
N LEU A 159 -10.48 3.98 -13.15
CA LEU A 159 -11.75 4.70 -13.25
C LEU A 159 -12.42 4.86 -11.87
N ASP A 160 -12.42 3.82 -11.05
CA ASP A 160 -12.95 3.86 -9.68
C ASP A 160 -12.16 4.86 -8.82
N VAL A 161 -10.84 4.94 -8.99
CA VAL A 161 -10.01 5.96 -8.33
C VAL A 161 -10.50 7.37 -8.67
N TYR A 162 -10.70 7.66 -9.96
CA TYR A 162 -11.19 8.98 -10.38
C TYR A 162 -12.57 9.30 -9.80
N LEU A 163 -13.51 8.35 -9.87
CA LEU A 163 -14.86 8.53 -9.35
C LEU A 163 -14.84 8.75 -7.82
N ILE A 164 -14.04 7.97 -7.09
CA ILE A 164 -13.87 8.14 -5.64
C ILE A 164 -13.32 9.53 -5.32
N VAL A 165 -12.25 9.94 -6.00
CA VAL A 165 -11.60 11.23 -5.73
C VAL A 165 -12.55 12.39 -6.05
N ASP A 166 -13.21 12.36 -7.20
CA ASP A 166 -14.14 13.41 -7.63
C ASP A 166 -15.32 13.57 -6.65
N VAL A 167 -15.95 12.45 -6.29
CA VAL A 167 -17.13 12.45 -5.41
C VAL A 167 -16.76 12.77 -3.95
N LEU A 168 -15.64 12.25 -3.45
CA LEU A 168 -15.34 12.27 -2.02
C LEU A 168 -14.36 13.37 -1.59
N SER A 169 -13.71 14.10 -2.50
CA SER A 169 -12.76 15.17 -2.13
C SER A 169 -13.40 16.24 -1.25
N ASN A 170 -14.60 16.72 -1.62
CA ASN A 170 -15.31 17.73 -0.82
C ASN A 170 -15.71 17.18 0.56
N TYR A 171 -16.18 15.94 0.60
CA TYR A 171 -16.53 15.28 1.86
C TYR A 171 -15.32 15.16 2.79
N LEU A 172 -14.17 14.72 2.25
CA LEU A 172 -12.91 14.64 2.99
C LEU A 172 -12.48 16.02 3.51
N ASN A 173 -12.56 17.06 2.70
CA ASN A 173 -12.20 18.43 3.11
C ASN A 173 -13.06 18.93 4.28
N VAL A 174 -14.34 18.56 4.33
CA VAL A 174 -15.26 18.96 5.41
C VAL A 174 -15.09 18.10 6.66
N LYS A 175 -14.88 16.79 6.52
CA LYS A 175 -14.84 15.84 7.65
C LYS A 175 -13.43 15.50 8.15
N GLY A 176 -12.41 15.83 7.38
CA GLY A 176 -11.00 15.49 7.63
C GLY A 176 -10.64 14.01 7.43
N ASN A 177 -11.63 13.11 7.33
CA ASN A 177 -11.41 11.69 7.09
C ASN A 177 -12.66 10.98 6.54
N ILE A 178 -12.47 9.80 5.95
CA ILE A 178 -13.53 8.89 5.50
C ILE A 178 -13.30 7.50 6.10
N GLU A 179 -14.31 6.91 6.71
CA GLU A 179 -14.23 5.56 7.27
C GLU A 179 -14.09 4.50 6.17
N LEU A 180 -13.20 3.54 6.40
CA LEU A 180 -12.86 2.45 5.49
C LEU A 180 -12.94 1.13 6.26
N GLU A 181 -13.79 0.21 5.80
CA GLU A 181 -13.87 -1.15 6.33
C GLU A 181 -13.20 -2.12 5.35
N VAL A 182 -12.24 -2.91 5.85
CA VAL A 182 -11.56 -3.98 5.08
C VAL A 182 -11.89 -5.33 5.70
N LYS A 183 -12.48 -6.21 4.89
CA LYS A 183 -12.91 -7.57 5.25
C LYS A 183 -12.00 -8.62 4.65
#